data_AF-A0A930A5F7-F1
#
_entry.id   AF-A0A930A5F7-F1
#
_cell.length_a   1.000
_cell.length_b   1.000
_cell.length_c   1.000
_cell.angle_alpha   90.00
_cell.angle_beta   90.00
_cell.angle_gamma   90.00
#
_symmetry.space_group_name_H-M   'P 1'
#
loop_
_entity.id
_entity.type
_entity.pdbx_description
1 polymer ?
#
loop_
_entity_poly.entity_id
_entity_poly.type
_entity_poly.pdbx_seq_one_letter_code
_entity_poly.pdbx_strand_id
1 'polypeptide(L)'
;MSDIFGIEKKRNLRDLGGYKTQNGKHVKKGYFFRSSRLMDFDQAELKILNSLNIKKIYDLRSKEEVKDSPDPTLKGAEYIHSSAAARVDGTEVNFSPAALIAENVYSKECNDEFTHKVYGNLPFSYAYKRMFE
;
A
#
# COMPACT_ATOMS: atom_id res chain seq x y z
N MET A 1 -4.73 14.50 6.18
CA MET A 1 -4.66 13.07 6.54
C MET A 1 -5.27 12.87 7.91
N SER A 2 -6.19 11.92 8.06
CA SER A 2 -6.82 11.61 9.34
C SER A 2 -6.90 10.11 9.57
N ASP A 3 -6.70 9.71 10.83
CA ASP A 3 -6.91 8.33 11.26
C ASP A 3 -8.40 7.99 11.27
N ILE A 4 -8.72 6.73 11.02
CA ILE A 4 -10.08 6.22 11.08
C ILE A 4 -10.33 5.67 12.49
N PHE A 5 -11.38 6.16 13.15
CA PHE A 5 -11.73 5.70 14.49
C PHE A 5 -12.12 4.22 14.48
N GLY A 6 -11.70 3.48 15.52
CA GLY A 6 -11.97 2.04 15.65
C GLY A 6 -11.02 1.14 14.84
N ILE A 7 -9.96 1.69 14.24
CA ILE A 7 -8.91 0.95 13.55
C ILE A 7 -7.60 1.10 14.33
N GLU A 8 -6.87 0.00 14.54
CA GLU A 8 -5.60 0.03 15.25
C GLU A 8 -4.54 0.85 14.49
N LYS A 9 -3.78 1.69 15.18
CA LYS A 9 -2.78 2.58 14.54
C LYS A 9 -1.75 1.82 13.70
N LYS A 10 -1.38 0.60 14.10
CA LYS A 10 -0.44 -0.26 13.35
C LYS A 10 -0.95 -0.65 11.96
N ARG A 11 -2.27 -0.64 11.73
CA ARG A 11 -2.88 -0.85 10.41
C ARG A 11 -2.52 0.25 9.42
N ASN A 12 -2.14 1.42 9.93
CA ASN A 12 -1.78 2.59 9.14
C ASN A 12 -2.86 2.98 8.11
N LEU A 13 -4.15 2.68 8.40
CA LEU A 13 -5.28 3.07 7.57
C LEU A 13 -5.57 4.56 7.76
N ARG A 14 -5.51 5.33 6.67
CA ARG A 14 -5.73 6.78 6.73
C ARG A 14 -6.47 7.30 5.52
N ASP A 15 -7.36 8.26 5.74
CA ASP A 15 -7.93 9.08 4.68
C ASP A 15 -6.87 10.10 4.22
N LEU A 16 -6.55 10.08 2.93
CA LEU A 16 -5.66 11.03 2.24
C LEU A 16 -6.42 12.27 1.74
N GLY A 17 -7.65 12.48 2.19
CA GLY A 17 -8.36 13.73 2.03
C GLY A 17 -7.63 14.93 2.64
N GLY A 18 -7.82 16.08 2.02
CA GLY A 18 -7.34 17.38 2.49
C GLY A 18 -5.90 17.74 2.11
N TYR A 19 -5.17 16.90 1.38
CA TYR A 19 -3.89 17.33 0.81
C TYR A 19 -4.11 18.42 -0.23
N LYS A 20 -3.38 19.54 -0.08
CA LYS A 20 -3.40 20.63 -1.05
C LYS A 20 -2.59 20.23 -2.28
N THR A 21 -3.18 20.37 -3.45
CA THR A 21 -2.54 20.11 -4.74
C THR A 21 -1.79 21.36 -5.20
N GLN A 22 -0.89 21.20 -6.18
CA GLN A 22 -0.09 22.30 -6.73
C GLN A 22 -0.96 23.44 -7.32
N ASN A 23 -2.13 23.10 -7.86
CA ASN A 23 -3.10 24.09 -8.36
C ASN A 23 -4.05 24.65 -7.28
N GLY A 24 -3.74 24.46 -5.99
CA GLY A 24 -4.48 25.04 -4.87
C GLY A 24 -5.79 24.33 -4.49
N LYS A 25 -6.18 23.27 -5.21
CA LYS A 25 -7.31 22.40 -4.84
C LYS A 25 -6.93 21.47 -3.67
N HIS A 26 -7.90 20.70 -3.19
CA HIS A 26 -7.69 19.72 -2.13
C HIS A 26 -8.18 18.34 -2.57
N VAL A 27 -7.46 17.29 -2.18
CA VAL A 27 -7.94 15.91 -2.32
C VAL A 27 -9.25 15.75 -1.54
N LYS A 28 -10.28 15.22 -2.20
CA LYS A 28 -11.59 15.02 -1.59
C LYS A 28 -11.49 13.99 -0.45
N LYS A 29 -12.06 14.32 0.71
CA LYS A 29 -12.14 13.39 1.86
C LYS A 29 -13.02 12.19 1.52
N GLY A 30 -12.66 11.02 2.05
CA GLY A 30 -13.37 9.77 1.87
C GLY A 30 -13.23 9.13 0.48
N TYR A 31 -12.30 9.60 -0.34
CA TYR A 31 -12.11 9.10 -1.72
C TYR A 31 -10.81 8.31 -1.90
N PHE A 32 -9.78 8.61 -1.12
CA PHE A 32 -8.47 8.02 -1.29
C PHE A 32 -7.88 7.64 0.05
N PHE A 33 -7.62 6.35 0.22
CA PHE A 33 -7.13 5.78 1.47
C PHE A 33 -5.80 5.07 1.22
N ARG A 34 -4.97 4.99 2.25
CA ARG A 34 -3.81 4.10 2.30
C ARG A 34 -3.92 3.20 3.53
N SER A 35 -3.38 2.00 3.47
CA SER A 35 -3.24 1.09 4.61
C SER A 35 -1.95 0.27 4.52
N SER A 36 -1.63 -0.45 5.60
CA SER A 36 -0.81 -1.66 5.52
C SER A 36 -1.61 -2.83 4.89
N ARG A 37 -1.02 -4.03 4.82
CA ARG A 37 -1.69 -5.24 4.33
C ARG A 37 -3.01 -5.50 5.06
N LEU A 38 -4.03 -5.95 4.32
CA LEU A 38 -5.37 -6.10 4.88
C LEU A 38 -5.56 -7.41 5.66
N MET A 39 -4.70 -8.41 5.41
CA MET A 39 -4.67 -9.68 6.16
C MET A 39 -4.74 -9.49 7.68
N ASP A 40 -4.04 -8.48 8.20
CA ASP A 40 -3.91 -8.34 9.64
C ASP A 40 -5.16 -7.73 10.31
N PHE A 41 -6.13 -7.20 9.55
CA PHE A 41 -7.33 -6.54 10.08
C PHE A 41 -8.29 -7.56 10.68
N ASP A 42 -8.80 -7.28 11.89
CA ASP A 42 -9.78 -8.15 12.54
C ASP A 42 -11.21 -7.97 11.98
N GLN A 43 -12.16 -8.79 12.46
CA GLN A 43 -13.54 -8.73 11.99
C GLN A 43 -14.26 -7.39 12.28
N ALA A 44 -13.92 -6.72 13.39
CA ALA A 44 -14.51 -5.43 13.73
C ALA A 44 -13.93 -4.32 12.83
N GLU A 45 -12.62 -4.36 12.60
CA GLU A 45 -11.93 -3.45 11.68
C GLU A 45 -12.43 -3.64 10.23
N LEU A 46 -12.65 -4.88 9.78
CA LEU A 46 -13.19 -5.17 8.45
C LEU A 46 -14.63 -4.66 8.26
N LYS A 47 -15.46 -4.63 9.32
CA LYS A 47 -16.78 -3.99 9.25
C LYS A 47 -16.66 -2.49 9.01
N ILE A 48 -15.68 -1.84 9.62
CA ILE A 48 -15.38 -0.42 9.38
C ILE A 48 -14.87 -0.23 7.95
N LEU A 49 -13.96 -1.06 7.44
CA LEU A 49 -13.51 -0.96 6.04
C LEU A 49 -14.65 -1.10 5.05
N ASN A 50 -15.56 -2.06 5.28
CA ASN A 50 -16.74 -2.23 4.42
C ASN A 50 -17.69 -1.02 4.48
N SER A 51 -17.79 -0.32 5.62
CA SER A 51 -18.63 0.88 5.73
C SER A 51 -18.05 2.10 5.00
N LEU A 52 -16.74 2.11 4.73
CA LEU A 52 -16.09 3.12 3.88
C LEU A 52 -16.48 3.02 2.40
N ASN A 53 -17.17 1.95 1.99
CA ASN A 53 -17.66 1.73 0.62
C ASN A 53 -16.54 1.79 -0.44
N ILE A 54 -15.37 1.22 -0.11
CA ILE A 54 -14.22 1.15 -1.01
C ILE A 54 -14.61 0.40 -2.30
N LYS A 55 -14.29 1.00 -3.45
CA LYS A 55 -14.65 0.46 -4.77
C LYS A 55 -13.51 -0.25 -5.48
N LYS A 56 -12.27 0.13 -5.19
CA LYS A 56 -11.07 -0.46 -5.77
C LYS A 56 -10.01 -0.63 -4.68
N ILE A 57 -9.36 -1.78 -4.65
CA ILE A 57 -8.17 -2.06 -3.83
C ILE A 57 -7.01 -2.24 -4.80
N TYR A 58 -6.00 -1.38 -4.68
CA TYR A 58 -4.75 -1.53 -5.40
C TYR A 58 -3.72 -2.17 -4.46
N ASP A 59 -3.43 -3.45 -4.68
CA ASP A 59 -2.42 -4.17 -3.91
C ASP A 59 -1.06 -4.02 -4.59
N LEU A 60 -0.18 -3.29 -3.90
CA LEU A 60 1.11 -2.86 -4.42
C LEU A 60 2.27 -3.78 -4.04
N ARG A 61 1.96 -4.87 -3.30
CA ARG A 61 2.93 -5.86 -2.84
C ARG A 61 3.43 -6.72 -4.01
N SER A 62 4.51 -7.47 -3.79
CA SER A 62 4.88 -8.55 -4.70
C SER A 62 3.89 -9.72 -4.62
N LYS A 63 3.81 -10.54 -5.67
CA LYS A 63 2.98 -11.75 -5.70
C LYS A 63 3.31 -12.72 -4.57
N GLU A 64 4.58 -12.80 -4.18
CA GLU A 64 5.02 -13.66 -3.10
C GLU A 64 4.47 -13.18 -1.75
N GLU A 65 4.54 -11.88 -1.47
CA GLU A 65 3.93 -11.30 -0.26
C GLU A 65 2.40 -11.46 -0.23
N VAL A 66 1.73 -11.37 -1.38
CA VAL A 66 0.28 -11.62 -1.48
C VAL A 66 -0.05 -13.08 -1.21
N LYS A 67 0.76 -14.01 -1.75
CA LYS A 67 0.57 -15.44 -1.53
C LYS A 67 0.76 -15.82 -0.05
N ASP A 68 1.76 -15.25 0.60
CA ASP A 68 2.08 -15.52 2.00
C ASP A 68 1.13 -14.81 2.96
N SER A 69 0.57 -13.68 2.54
CA SER A 69 -0.34 -12.86 3.34
C SER A 69 -1.59 -12.43 2.54
N PRO A 70 -2.48 -13.35 2.14
CA PRO A 70 -3.64 -13.02 1.32
C PRO A 70 -4.57 -12.03 2.01
N ASP A 71 -5.02 -11.02 1.27
CA ASP A 71 -5.99 -10.05 1.78
C ASP A 71 -7.40 -10.65 1.87
N PRO A 72 -8.19 -10.27 2.90
CA PRO A 72 -9.59 -10.61 2.97
C PRO A 72 -10.38 -9.91 1.85
N THR A 73 -11.47 -10.53 1.41
CA THR A 73 -12.37 -9.92 0.42
C THR A 73 -13.18 -8.77 1.05
N LEU A 74 -13.12 -7.58 0.46
CA LEU A 74 -14.02 -6.47 0.79
C LEU A 74 -15.21 -6.45 -0.17
N LYS A 75 -16.41 -6.25 0.37
CA LYS A 75 -17.66 -6.35 -0.40
C LYS A 75 -17.78 -5.21 -1.40
N GLY A 76 -17.91 -5.55 -2.68
CA GLY A 76 -18.12 -4.58 -3.75
C GLY A 76 -16.88 -3.78 -4.14
N ALA A 77 -15.70 -4.18 -3.66
CA ALA A 77 -14.42 -3.66 -4.11
C ALA A 77 -13.84 -4.57 -5.21
N GLU A 78 -13.40 -3.95 -6.31
CA GLU A 78 -12.55 -4.60 -7.30
C GLU A 78 -11.13 -4.74 -6.73
N TYR A 79 -10.56 -5.94 -6.78
CA TYR A 79 -9.18 -6.19 -6.35
C TYR A 79 -8.24 -6.14 -7.56
N ILE A 80 -7.24 -5.27 -7.51
CA ILE A 80 -6.28 -5.02 -8.58
C ILE A 80 -4.88 -5.20 -8.00
N HIS A 81 -4.25 -6.33 -8.32
CA HIS A 81 -2.85 -6.55 -7.98
C HIS A 81 -1.93 -5.91 -9.03
N SER A 82 -1.02 -5.06 -8.58
CA SER A 82 0.03 -4.48 -9.41
C SER A 82 1.20 -4.10 -8.50
N SER A 83 2.23 -4.95 -8.45
CA SER A 83 3.41 -4.67 -7.63
C SER A 83 4.03 -3.32 -8.01
N ALA A 84 4.24 -2.46 -7.01
CA ALA A 84 4.81 -1.14 -7.24
C ALA A 84 6.34 -1.13 -7.26
N ALA A 85 6.96 -2.13 -6.63
CA ALA A 85 8.39 -2.22 -6.51
C ALA A 85 8.91 -3.32 -7.45
N ALA A 86 9.65 -2.92 -8.47
CA ALA A 86 10.33 -3.83 -9.37
C ALA A 86 11.76 -3.37 -9.60
N ARG A 87 12.66 -4.33 -9.80
CA ARG A 87 14.02 -4.10 -10.28
C ARG A 87 13.99 -3.67 -11.75
N VAL A 88 15.13 -3.24 -12.27
CA VAL A 88 15.28 -2.77 -13.67
C VAL A 88 14.89 -3.86 -14.68
N ASP A 89 15.12 -5.12 -14.34
CA ASP A 89 14.76 -6.29 -15.16
C ASP A 89 13.26 -6.68 -15.07
N GLY A 90 12.46 -5.94 -14.29
CA GLY A 90 11.04 -6.20 -14.08
C GLY A 90 10.73 -7.21 -12.97
N THR A 91 11.74 -7.74 -12.29
CA THR A 91 11.54 -8.64 -11.14
C THR A 91 10.91 -7.87 -9.98
N GLU A 92 9.77 -8.33 -9.49
CA GLU A 92 9.12 -7.75 -8.31
C GLU A 92 10.03 -7.85 -7.08
N VAL A 93 10.05 -6.81 -6.25
CA VAL A 93 10.82 -6.79 -5.01
C VAL A 93 9.91 -7.19 -3.85
N ASN A 94 10.32 -8.21 -3.10
CA ASN A 94 9.62 -8.71 -1.93
C ASN A 94 10.11 -7.96 -0.67
N PHE A 95 9.21 -7.23 -0.02
CA PHE A 95 9.50 -6.46 1.20
C PHE A 95 9.14 -7.18 2.50
N SER A 96 8.89 -8.49 2.44
CA SER A 96 8.70 -9.29 3.66
C SER A 96 9.97 -9.25 4.52
N PRO A 97 9.85 -9.28 5.86
CA PRO A 97 11.01 -9.31 6.73
C PRO A 97 11.99 -10.44 6.41
N ALA A 98 11.47 -11.62 6.04
CA ALA A 98 12.28 -12.78 5.67
C ALA A 98 13.11 -12.50 4.40
N ALA A 99 12.50 -11.94 3.35
CA ALA A 99 13.19 -11.59 2.11
C ALA A 99 14.26 -10.51 2.35
N LEU A 100 13.93 -9.46 3.11
CA LEU A 100 14.88 -8.39 3.43
C LEU A 100 16.08 -8.89 4.26
N ILE A 101 15.87 -9.84 5.16
CA ILE A 101 16.95 -10.51 5.91
C ILE A 101 17.81 -11.36 4.96
N ALA A 102 17.18 -12.17 4.11
CA ALA A 102 17.88 -13.05 3.17
C ALA A 102 18.73 -12.27 2.15
N GLU A 103 18.25 -11.10 1.72
CA GLU A 103 18.97 -10.18 0.82
C GLU A 103 19.98 -9.27 1.56
N ASN A 104 20.15 -9.44 2.88
CA ASN A 104 21.06 -8.65 3.71
C ASN A 104 20.81 -7.12 3.65
N VAL A 105 19.56 -6.72 3.38
CA VAL A 105 19.15 -5.32 3.22
C VAL A 105 19.29 -4.53 4.53
N TYR A 106 19.13 -5.20 5.67
CA TYR A 106 19.29 -4.58 7.01
C TYR A 106 20.75 -4.25 7.38
N SER A 107 21.73 -4.59 6.53
CA SER A 107 23.10 -4.10 6.71
C SER A 107 23.16 -2.58 6.48
N LYS A 108 23.79 -1.85 7.41
CA LYS A 108 23.74 -0.39 7.52
C LYS A 108 24.20 0.36 6.26
N GLU A 109 25.08 -0.24 5.46
CA GLU A 109 25.65 0.32 4.23
C GLU A 109 24.75 0.09 3.00
N CYS A 110 23.94 -0.98 2.98
CA CYS A 110 23.03 -1.29 1.88
C CYS A 110 21.66 -0.59 2.04
N ASN A 111 21.30 -0.27 3.28
CA ASN A 111 19.95 0.17 3.65
C ASN A 111 19.56 1.54 3.08
N ASP A 112 20.46 2.54 3.06
CA ASP A 112 20.07 3.89 2.64
C ASP A 112 19.91 3.98 1.11
N GLU A 113 20.92 3.59 0.32
CA GLU A 113 20.87 3.77 -1.14
C GLU A 113 19.79 2.91 -1.80
N PHE A 114 19.67 1.64 -1.39
CA PHE A 114 18.66 0.74 -1.94
C PHE A 114 17.24 1.22 -1.61
N THR A 115 16.98 1.52 -0.34
CA THR A 115 15.66 1.98 0.12
C THR A 115 15.30 3.31 -0.54
N HIS A 116 16.21 4.28 -0.58
CA HIS A 116 15.97 5.55 -1.26
C HIS A 116 15.68 5.37 -2.75
N LYS A 117 16.41 4.48 -3.43
CA LYS A 117 16.21 4.21 -4.85
C LYS A 117 14.87 3.53 -5.10
N VAL A 118 14.49 2.52 -4.32
CA VAL A 118 13.20 1.85 -4.52
C VAL A 118 12.05 2.79 -4.18
N TYR A 119 12.02 3.36 -2.96
CA TYR A 119 10.93 4.25 -2.54
C TYR A 119 10.83 5.52 -3.38
N GLY A 120 11.95 6.07 -3.85
CA GLY A 120 11.97 7.22 -4.75
C GLY A 120 11.36 6.94 -6.13
N ASN A 121 11.41 5.70 -6.60
CA ASN A 121 10.86 5.30 -7.89
C ASN A 121 9.40 4.81 -7.82
N LEU A 122 8.89 4.41 -6.64
CA LEU A 122 7.52 3.89 -6.49
C LEU A 122 6.46 4.80 -7.12
N PRO A 123 6.43 6.13 -6.88
CA PRO A 123 5.38 7.00 -7.43
C PRO A 123 5.37 7.06 -8.96
N PHE A 124 6.47 6.67 -9.62
CA PHE A 124 6.63 6.69 -11.07
C PHE A 124 6.42 5.31 -11.72
N SER A 125 6.27 4.26 -10.91
CA SER A 125 5.97 2.90 -11.36
C SER A 125 4.62 2.84 -12.09
N TYR A 126 4.46 1.82 -12.95
CA TYR A 126 3.20 1.57 -13.63
C TYR A 126 2.05 1.33 -12.63
N ALA A 127 2.32 0.68 -11.51
CA ALA A 127 1.31 0.40 -10.48
C ALA A 127 0.64 1.65 -9.93
N TYR A 128 1.43 2.68 -9.60
CA TYR A 128 0.88 3.96 -9.09
C TYR A 128 0.14 4.73 -10.19
N LYS A 129 0.60 4.68 -11.44
CA LYS A 129 -0.09 5.32 -12.58
C LYS A 129 -1.46 4.71 -12.83
N ARG A 130 -1.55 3.37 -12.78
CA ARG A 130 -2.79 2.61 -12.96
C ARG A 130 -3.90 2.98 -11.97
N MET A 131 -3.56 3.58 -10.83
CA MET A 131 -4.55 4.04 -9.85
C MET A 131 -5.43 5.18 -10.38
N PHE A 132 -4.96 5.89 -11.41
CA PHE A 132 -5.57 7.09 -11.98
C PHE A 132 -6.03 6.92 -13.43
N GLU A 133 -5.97 5.70 -13.96
CA GLU A 133 -6.58 5.29 -15.24
C GLU A 133 -8.09 5.05 -15.06
#